data_AF-A0A1S4BGS4-F1
#
_entry.id   AF-A0A1S4BGS4-F1
#
_cell.length_a   1.000
_cell.length_b   1.000
_cell.length_c   1.000
_cell.angle_alpha   90.00
_cell.angle_beta   90.00
_cell.angle_gamma   90.00
#
_symmetry.space_group_name_H-M   'P 1'
#
loop_
_entity.id
_entity.type
_entity.pdbx_description
1 polymer ?
#
loop_
_entity_poly.entity_id
_entity_poly.type
_entity_poly.pdbx_seq_one_letter_code
_entity_poly.pdbx_strand_id
1 'polypeptide(L)'
;MAQLNVFLCFLVLLSFTSFCQGAKWWCVADEWATDVTLSAFLDRACNRGYCIDIKPGKPCFLPPTIRSHASYVLNLMYTRTSKCPPHLGIRVQNDPSYGRCKYR
;
A
#
# COMPACT_ATOMS: atom_id res chain seq x y z
N MET A 1 12.76 11.31 28.83
CA MET A 1 11.43 11.96 28.88
C MET A 1 10.34 11.06 28.28
N ALA A 2 10.27 9.79 28.67
CA ALA A 2 9.24 8.84 28.21
C ALA A 2 8.41 8.26 29.38
N GLN A 3 8.79 8.54 30.64
CA GLN A 3 8.13 7.97 31.82
C GLN A 3 7.06 8.88 32.45
N LEU A 4 6.97 10.16 32.06
CA LEU A 4 5.92 11.06 32.54
C LEU A 4 4.59 10.91 31.75
N ASN A 5 4.69 10.51 30.47
CA ASN A 5 3.53 10.28 29.59
C ASN A 5 2.80 8.95 29.82
N VAL A 6 3.40 7.99 30.53
CA VAL A 6 2.74 6.71 30.84
C VAL A 6 1.86 6.87 32.08
N PHE A 7 2.31 7.63 33.08
CA PHE A 7 1.57 7.82 34.32
C PHE A 7 0.36 8.76 34.17
N LEU A 8 0.47 9.77 33.28
CA LEU A 8 -0.64 10.66 32.93
C LEU A 8 -1.73 10.00 32.07
N CYS A 9 -1.42 8.92 31.35
CA CYS A 9 -2.40 8.15 30.58
C CYS A 9 -3.32 7.27 31.45
N PHE A 10 -2.93 6.94 32.68
CA PHE A 10 -3.72 6.08 33.56
C PHE A 10 -4.86 6.82 34.29
N LEU A 11 -4.81 8.15 34.40
CA LEU A 11 -5.83 8.94 35.12
C LEU A 11 -6.94 9.52 34.23
N VAL A 12 -6.83 9.39 32.90
CA VAL A 12 -7.83 9.88 31.92
C VAL A 12 -8.66 8.72 31.33
N LEU A 13 -8.88 7.67 32.11
CA LEU A 13 -9.46 6.39 31.65
C LEU A 13 -10.98 6.36 31.45
N LEU A 14 -11.72 7.47 31.53
CA LEU A 14 -13.20 7.43 31.39
C LEU A 14 -13.84 8.41 30.39
N SER A 15 -13.11 9.19 29.58
CA SER A 15 -13.81 10.00 28.56
C SER A 15 -13.09 10.37 27.25
N PHE A 16 -11.78 10.27 27.10
CA PHE A 16 -11.16 10.57 25.79
C PHE A 16 -9.92 9.71 25.54
N THR A 17 -10.13 8.53 24.95
CA THR A 17 -9.05 7.79 24.28
C THR A 17 -8.61 8.60 23.06
N SER A 18 -7.57 9.41 23.20
CA SER A 18 -6.88 9.98 22.05
C SER A 18 -6.22 8.85 21.26
N PHE A 19 -6.95 8.36 20.27
CA PHE A 19 -6.48 7.47 19.22
C PHE A 19 -5.42 8.21 18.39
N CYS A 20 -4.14 8.03 18.71
CA CYS A 20 -3.09 8.18 17.70
C CYS A 20 -3.12 6.94 16.80
N GLN A 21 -4.16 6.82 15.98
CA GLN A 21 -4.18 5.88 14.88
C GLN A 21 -3.25 6.46 13.82
N GLY A 22 -2.05 5.87 13.67
CA GLY A 22 -1.11 6.29 12.64
C GLY A 22 -1.79 6.28 11.27
N ALA A 23 -1.50 7.29 10.44
CA ALA A 23 -2.06 7.36 9.09
C ALA A 23 -1.70 6.08 8.31
N LYS A 24 -2.70 5.42 7.74
CA LYS A 24 -2.48 4.27 6.86
C LYS A 24 -2.01 4.80 5.50
N TRP A 25 -0.94 4.20 4.99
CA TRP A 25 -0.37 4.55 3.70
C TRP A 25 -0.37 3.34 2.77
N TRP A 26 -0.54 3.60 1.49
CA TRP A 26 -0.40 2.62 0.42
C TRP A 26 0.66 3.08 -0.55
N CYS A 27 1.31 2.15 -1.25
CA CYS A 27 2.25 2.46 -2.32
C CYS A 27 1.60 2.11 -3.66
N VAL A 28 1.37 3.12 -4.50
CA VAL A 28 0.77 2.96 -5.84
C VAL A 28 1.75 3.41 -6.92
N ALA A 29 1.50 3.09 -8.19
CA ALA A 29 2.38 3.48 -9.28
C ALA A 29 2.48 5.01 -9.39
N ASP A 30 3.71 5.51 -9.50
CA ASP A 30 3.98 6.95 -9.65
C ASP A 30 3.43 7.44 -10.98
N GLU A 31 2.74 8.58 -11.00
CA GLU A 31 2.17 9.22 -12.19
C GLU A 31 3.24 9.42 -13.28
N TRP A 32 4.47 9.71 -12.89
CA TRP A 32 5.60 9.94 -13.79
C TRP A 32 6.33 8.67 -14.22
N ALA A 33 5.99 7.50 -13.65
CA ALA A 33 6.57 6.23 -14.07
C ALA A 33 6.06 5.86 -15.48
N THR A 34 6.98 5.48 -16.36
CA THR A 34 6.66 5.08 -17.73
C THR A 34 6.19 3.62 -17.77
N ASP A 35 5.35 3.29 -18.75
CA ASP A 35 4.86 1.92 -18.94
C ASP A 35 6.01 0.90 -19.11
N VAL A 36 7.12 1.31 -19.72
CA VAL A 36 8.34 0.48 -19.83
C VAL A 36 8.89 0.13 -18.45
N THR A 37 9.02 1.10 -17.56
CA THR A 37 9.53 0.87 -16.20
C THR A 37 8.56 0.02 -15.36
N LEU A 38 7.25 0.26 -15.50
CA LEU A 38 6.21 -0.49 -14.80
C LEU A 38 6.13 -1.94 -15.30
N SER A 39 6.24 -2.17 -16.61
CA SER A 39 6.28 -3.52 -17.18
C SER A 39 7.50 -4.31 -16.69
N ALA A 40 8.70 -3.70 -16.75
CA ALA A 40 9.92 -4.32 -16.24
C ALA A 40 9.88 -4.60 -14.73
N PHE A 41 9.13 -3.80 -13.97
CA PHE A 41 8.83 -4.11 -12.56
C PHE A 41 7.90 -5.32 -12.43
N LEU A 42 6.80 -5.35 -13.18
CA LEU A 42 5.84 -6.45 -13.16
C LEU A 42 6.49 -7.78 -13.56
N ASP A 43 7.31 -7.81 -14.62
CA ASP A 43 8.00 -9.03 -15.06
C ASP A 43 8.84 -9.64 -13.92
N ARG A 44 9.59 -8.80 -13.20
CA ARG A 44 10.40 -9.22 -12.05
C ARG A 44 9.54 -9.65 -10.86
N ALA A 45 8.45 -8.93 -10.58
CA ALA A 45 7.57 -9.23 -9.46
C ALA A 45 6.76 -10.52 -9.70
N CYS A 46 6.31 -10.76 -10.94
CA CYS A 46 5.56 -11.95 -11.31
C CYS A 46 6.41 -13.22 -11.18
N ASN A 47 7.70 -13.16 -11.55
CA ASN A 47 8.63 -14.27 -11.35
C ASN A 47 8.85 -14.62 -9.87
N ARG A 48 8.51 -13.70 -8.95
CA ARG A 48 8.54 -13.92 -7.49
C ARG A 48 7.16 -14.26 -6.91
N GLY A 49 6.14 -14.47 -7.73
CA GLY A 49 4.80 -14.88 -7.31
C GLY A 49 3.88 -13.74 -6.82
N TYR A 50 4.22 -12.47 -7.05
CA TYR A 50 3.38 -11.34 -6.60
C TYR A 50 2.15 -11.07 -7.47
N CYS A 51 2.09 -11.66 -8.67
CA CYS A 51 1.08 -11.32 -9.66
C CYS A 51 -0.19 -12.19 -9.61
N ILE A 52 -0.41 -12.97 -8.55
CA ILE A 52 -1.52 -13.93 -8.47
C ILE A 52 -2.88 -13.21 -8.57
N ASP A 53 -3.07 -12.09 -7.86
CA ASP A 53 -4.38 -11.43 -7.76
C ASP A 53 -4.72 -10.51 -8.94
N ILE A 54 -3.74 -10.24 -9.81
CA ILE A 54 -3.90 -9.42 -11.02
C ILE A 54 -4.06 -10.27 -12.29
N LYS A 55 -4.12 -11.61 -12.18
CA LYS A 55 -4.39 -12.49 -13.33
C LYS A 55 -5.88 -12.48 -13.70
N PRO A 56 -6.25 -12.85 -14.95
CA PRO A 56 -7.64 -12.95 -15.37
C PRO A 56 -8.50 -13.76 -14.38
N GLY A 57 -9.70 -13.26 -14.08
CA GLY A 57 -10.63 -13.87 -13.13
C GLY A 57 -10.34 -13.60 -11.64
N LYS A 58 -9.26 -12.87 -11.32
CA LYS A 58 -8.88 -12.55 -9.94
C LYS A 58 -9.39 -11.17 -9.52
N PRO A 59 -9.45 -10.88 -8.19
CA PRO A 59 -10.12 -9.68 -7.68
C PRO A 59 -9.52 -8.36 -8.17
N CYS A 60 -8.23 -8.32 -8.50
CA CYS A 60 -7.49 -7.12 -8.89
C CYS A 60 -7.08 -7.12 -10.37
N PHE A 61 -7.79 -7.89 -11.22
CA PHE A 61 -7.54 -7.89 -12.66
C PHE A 61 -8.01 -6.60 -13.36
N LEU A 62 -9.16 -6.06 -12.96
CA LEU A 62 -9.75 -4.87 -13.59
C LEU A 62 -9.39 -3.60 -12.82
N PRO A 63 -9.05 -2.48 -13.49
CA PRO A 63 -8.90 -2.36 -14.94
C PRO A 63 -7.61 -3.03 -15.43
N PRO A 64 -7.61 -3.63 -16.64
CA PRO A 64 -6.50 -4.43 -17.16
C PRO A 64 -5.39 -3.54 -17.75
N THR A 65 -4.89 -2.59 -16.95
CA THR A 65 -3.82 -1.67 -17.36
C THR A 65 -2.54 -1.97 -16.58
N ILE A 66 -1.39 -1.78 -17.23
CA ILE A 66 -0.06 -1.96 -16.64
C ILE A 66 0.04 -1.19 -15.31
N ARG A 67 -0.41 0.08 -15.31
CA ARG A 67 -0.40 0.95 -14.14
C ARG A 67 -1.25 0.44 -12.98
N SER A 68 -2.44 -0.12 -13.25
CA SER A 68 -3.32 -0.63 -12.19
C SER A 68 -2.78 -1.92 -11.59
N HIS A 69 -2.23 -2.81 -12.42
CA HIS A 69 -1.56 -4.02 -11.97
C HIS A 69 -0.28 -3.70 -11.18
N ALA A 70 0.53 -2.75 -11.67
CA ALA A 70 1.75 -2.32 -10.98
C ALA A 70 1.43 -1.66 -9.64
N SER A 71 0.38 -0.84 -9.56
CA SER A 71 -0.07 -0.22 -8.29
C SER A 71 -0.41 -1.26 -7.23
N TYR A 72 -1.16 -2.30 -7.61
CA TYR A 72 -1.50 -3.36 -6.66
C TYR A 72 -0.26 -4.14 -6.20
N VAL A 73 0.63 -4.49 -7.13
CA VAL A 73 1.86 -5.24 -6.82
C VAL A 73 2.83 -4.42 -5.97
N LEU A 74 2.96 -3.11 -6.26
CA LEU A 74 3.73 -2.17 -5.43
C LEU A 74 3.21 -2.15 -4.00
N ASN A 75 1.88 -2.07 -3.83
CA ASN A 75 1.29 -2.10 -2.51
C ASN A 75 1.52 -3.43 -1.78
N LEU A 76 1.37 -4.55 -2.49
CA LEU A 76 1.64 -5.87 -1.95
C LEU A 76 3.10 -6.02 -1.50
N MET A 77 4.05 -5.47 -2.25
CA MET A 77 5.46 -5.42 -1.83
C MET A 77 5.68 -4.46 -0.66
N TYR A 78 4.97 -3.32 -0.64
CA TYR A 78 5.05 -2.32 0.42
C TYR A 78 4.61 -2.88 1.76
N THR A 79 3.52 -3.65 1.83
CA THR A 79 3.08 -4.29 3.08
C THR A 79 4.11 -5.26 3.66
N ARG A 80 4.91 -5.92 2.80
CA ARG A 80 5.93 -6.88 3.23
C ARG A 80 7.27 -6.25 3.58
N THR A 81 7.60 -5.13 2.95
CA THR A 81 8.95 -4.55 3.03
C THR A 81 9.00 -3.17 3.66
N SER A 82 7.84 -2.51 3.83
CA SER A 82 7.71 -1.10 4.19
C SER A 82 8.48 -0.14 3.27
N LYS A 83 8.83 -0.57 2.05
CA LYS A 83 9.58 0.22 1.07
C LYS A 83 8.72 0.54 -0.15
N CYS A 84 8.53 1.83 -0.42
CA CYS A 84 7.92 2.33 -1.65
C CYS A 84 9.05 2.92 -2.52
N PRO A 85 9.44 2.28 -3.64
CA PRO A 85 10.58 2.69 -4.43
C PRO A 85 10.33 4.06 -5.09
N PRO A 86 11.25 5.03 -4.94
CA PRO A 86 11.08 6.36 -5.54
C PRO A 86 11.07 6.25 -7.07
N HIS A 87 10.35 7.16 -7.74
CA HIS A 87 10.20 7.23 -9.20
C HIS A 87 9.57 5.98 -9.86
N LEU A 88 9.08 5.03 -9.06
CA LEU A 88 8.30 3.88 -9.51
C LEU A 88 6.96 3.82 -8.78
N GLY A 89 6.98 4.10 -7.47
CA GLY A 89 5.78 4.22 -6.66
C GLY A 89 5.76 5.46 -5.79
N ILE A 90 4.56 5.89 -5.45
CA ILE A 90 4.28 7.01 -4.55
C ILE A 90 3.39 6.55 -3.40
N ARG A 91 3.62 7.12 -2.21
CA ARG A 91 2.78 6.86 -1.05
C ARG A 91 1.54 7.73 -1.06
N VAL A 92 0.38 7.11 -0.90
CA VAL A 92 -0.91 7.79 -0.83
C VAL A 92 -1.62 7.47 0.49
N GLN A 93 -2.41 8.43 0.99
CA GLN A 93 -3.27 8.25 2.17
C GLN A 93 -4.71 7.89 1.81
N ASN A 94 -5.10 8.08 0.54
CA ASN A 94 -6.42 7.70 0.06
C ASN A 94 -6.37 6.21 -0.29
N ASP A 95 -7.29 5.43 0.28
CA ASP A 95 -7.39 3.99 0.02
C ASP A 95 -7.66 3.75 -1.47
N PRO A 96 -6.72 3.14 -2.22
CA PRO A 96 -6.88 2.89 -3.65
C PRO A 96 -7.71 1.62 -3.94
N SER A 97 -8.29 0.99 -2.92
CA SER A 97 -9.15 -0.19 -3.07
C SER A 97 -10.43 0.12 -3.85
N TYR A 98 -10.88 -0.84 -4.66
CA TYR A 98 -12.12 -0.74 -5.42
C TYR A 98 -12.77 -2.12 -5.55
N GLY A 99 -14.11 -2.15 -5.53
CA GLY A 99 -14.87 -3.41 -5.62
C GLY A 99 -14.32 -4.49 -4.69
N ARG A 100 -13.90 -5.62 -5.29
CA ARG A 100 -13.26 -6.76 -4.60
C ARG A 100 -11.74 -6.68 -4.50
N CYS A 101 -11.10 -5.72 -5.17
CA CYS A 101 -9.66 -5.49 -5.06
C CYS A 101 -9.35 -4.66 -3.82
N LYS A 102 -8.73 -5.27 -2.80
CA LYS A 102 -8.40 -4.61 -1.54
C LYS A 102 -6.90 -4.42 -1.41
N TYR A 103 -6.47 -3.16 -1.31
CA TYR A 103 -5.10 -2.79 -1.01
C TYR A 103 -4.90 -2.84 0.49
N ARG A 104 -3.98 -3.70 0.94
CA ARG A 104 -3.70 -3.91 2.36
C ARG A 104 -2.58 -3.03 2.84
#